data_AF-A0A0C1N0P1-F1
#
_entry.id   AF-A0A0C1N0P1-F1
#
_cell.length_a   1.000
_cell.length_b   1.000
_cell.length_c   1.000
_cell.angle_alpha   90.00
_cell.angle_beta   90.00
_cell.angle_gamma   90.00
#
_symmetry.space_group_name_H-M   'P 1'
#
loop_
_entity.id
_entity.type
_entity.pdbx_description
1 polymer ?
#
loop_
_entity_poly.entity_id
_entity_poly.type
_entity_poly.pdbx_seq_one_letter_code
_entity_poly.pdbx_strand_id
1 'polypeptide(L)'
;MFSGKGGVGKTTLACAFARRWATLFSNESILLISTDPAHSLGDVLQIKVVEQATLLPDLPNLSVRALDAKQLLLEFKAKYGNYLELLVERGSFVEGEDLTPVWDLNWPGIDEVMGLLEIQRLLAEKTVDRIVVDMAPSGHTLNLLGIKDFLDVVLNSLELFQEKHRAIAKTFTGRYIPDEVDDFLAKMKSELAEGKKLLQDVNFTACLVVAIAEPMSLLETERFLDNLQELDISCSGLFINKILRDAKTDLDRYSEQQNLLAKFLNLSEKQSVYTVPQLFTEPLGGTALDNLISQVQKIDTVALIPPPVIQFPVKILPSFTDFIIEGRQLILIGGKGGVGKTTVAAAIGWELANRYPDKNICLISIDPAHSLGDAFGQKLGHEPTQLTSNLSGQEIDAKIILEQFRNDYLWELAAMMSGEGSEPGAIKIVYTPEAWRQLVAQALPGIDEMLSLVTIMELLDRKQQDLIILDTAPTGHLLRFLEMPSALADWLAWIFKLWMKYQSVLGRVDFMGRLRKLRQQVVQAQKKLQDPNHTEFIGVIQAEAAIIAEQTRLTDSLAKMGVPQRYIVHNRYHSGFEIDKSLFIKQNIIRLPTLPRSVEPLDRIKTAASLLF
;
A
#
# COMPACT_ATOMS: atom_id res chain seq x y z
N MET A 1 -16.51 -7.84 8.97
CA MET A 1 -15.48 -6.94 8.43
C MET A 1 -15.65 -6.84 6.92
N PHE A 2 -15.52 -5.66 6.34
CA PHE A 2 -15.52 -5.44 4.88
C PHE A 2 -14.10 -5.10 4.42
N SER A 3 -13.55 -5.90 3.50
CA SER A 3 -12.18 -5.72 2.99
C SER A 3 -12.10 -5.83 1.46
N GLY A 4 -10.97 -5.37 0.88
CA GLY A 4 -10.74 -5.33 -0.56
C GLY A 4 -10.04 -4.05 -1.05
N LYS A 5 -9.83 -3.95 -2.37
CA LYS A 5 -9.08 -2.85 -3.01
C LYS A 5 -9.67 -1.46 -2.73
N GLY A 6 -8.84 -0.43 -2.75
CA GLY A 6 -9.28 0.96 -2.74
C GLY A 6 -10.24 1.24 -3.92
N GLY A 7 -11.34 1.97 -3.67
CA GLY A 7 -12.28 2.39 -4.72
C GLY A 7 -13.30 1.35 -5.20
N VAL A 8 -13.31 0.14 -4.65
CA VAL A 8 -14.30 -0.91 -5.00
C VAL A 8 -15.67 -0.72 -4.34
N GLY A 9 -15.81 0.24 -3.42
CA GLY A 9 -17.07 0.55 -2.73
C GLY A 9 -17.27 -0.16 -1.38
N LYS A 10 -16.18 -0.46 -0.66
CA LYS A 10 -16.21 -1.07 0.69
C LYS A 10 -17.04 -0.26 1.68
N THR A 11 -16.69 1.02 1.87
CA THR A 11 -17.38 1.92 2.80
C THR A 11 -18.87 2.01 2.52
N THR A 12 -19.24 2.12 1.24
CA THR A 12 -20.64 2.13 0.80
C THR A 12 -21.37 0.85 1.20
N LEU A 13 -20.79 -0.33 0.93
CA LEU A 13 -21.40 -1.60 1.29
C LEU A 13 -21.41 -1.85 2.79
N ALA A 14 -20.38 -1.45 3.52
CA ALA A 14 -20.31 -1.53 4.98
C ALA A 14 -21.40 -0.68 5.63
N CYS A 15 -21.61 0.55 5.15
CA CYS A 15 -22.70 1.42 5.60
C CYS A 15 -24.08 0.82 5.31
N ALA A 16 -24.30 0.38 4.07
CA ALA A 16 -25.58 -0.19 3.65
C ALA A 16 -25.90 -1.50 4.40
N PHE A 17 -24.89 -2.32 4.66
CA PHE A 17 -25.01 -3.53 5.46
C PHE A 17 -25.32 -3.23 6.93
N ALA A 18 -24.58 -2.31 7.56
CA ALA A 18 -24.80 -1.93 8.96
C ALA A 18 -26.22 -1.39 9.19
N ARG A 19 -26.72 -0.55 8.27
CA ARG A 19 -28.11 -0.05 8.31
C ARG A 19 -29.15 -1.15 8.18
N ARG A 20 -28.95 -2.08 7.23
CA ARG A 20 -29.83 -3.25 7.07
C ARG A 20 -29.82 -4.12 8.32
N TRP A 21 -28.66 -4.35 8.92
CA TRP A 21 -28.55 -5.08 10.18
C TRP A 21 -29.23 -4.37 11.34
N ALA A 22 -29.07 -3.06 11.48
CA ALA A 22 -29.75 -2.28 12.51
C ALA A 22 -31.28 -2.38 12.40
N THR A 23 -31.80 -2.44 11.17
CA THR A 23 -33.23 -2.66 10.90
C THR A 23 -33.67 -4.09 11.25
N LEU A 24 -32.87 -5.10 10.95
CA LEU A 24 -33.19 -6.52 11.23
C LEU A 24 -33.05 -6.89 12.71
N PHE A 25 -32.11 -6.27 13.42
CA PHE A 25 -31.77 -6.55 14.82
C PHE A 25 -32.01 -5.29 15.66
N SER A 26 -33.25 -4.81 15.68
CA SER A 26 -33.64 -3.57 16.37
C SER A 26 -33.40 -3.56 17.88
N ASN A 27 -33.24 -4.74 18.50
CA ASN A 27 -32.95 -4.90 19.92
C ASN A 27 -31.45 -4.95 20.24
N GLU A 28 -30.59 -4.98 19.23
CA GLU A 28 -29.14 -5.07 19.39
C GLU A 28 -28.49 -3.72 19.07
N SER A 29 -27.46 -3.40 19.84
CA SER A 29 -26.60 -2.24 19.63
C SER A 29 -25.51 -2.55 18.61
N ILE A 30 -25.48 -1.76 17.54
CA ILE A 30 -24.55 -1.95 16.42
C ILE A 30 -23.62 -0.75 16.35
N LEU A 31 -22.33 -1.01 16.18
CA LEU A 31 -21.31 -0.01 15.95
C LEU A 31 -20.65 -0.21 14.59
N LEU A 32 -20.76 0.80 13.73
CA LEU A 32 -20.05 0.86 12.47
C LEU A 32 -18.78 1.69 12.64
N ILE A 33 -17.64 1.05 12.40
CA ILE A 33 -16.30 1.63 12.56
C ILE A 33 -15.63 1.70 11.20
N SER A 34 -14.96 2.83 10.90
CA SER A 34 -14.01 2.91 9.79
C SER A 34 -12.58 2.98 10.31
N THR A 35 -11.69 2.20 9.70
CA THR A 35 -10.23 2.33 9.87
C THR A 35 -9.59 3.17 8.76
N ASP A 36 -10.39 3.73 7.84
CA ASP A 36 -9.90 4.58 6.76
C ASP A 36 -9.69 6.03 7.27
N PRO A 37 -8.46 6.58 7.21
CA PRO A 37 -8.18 7.95 7.63
C PRO A 37 -8.87 9.01 6.75
N ALA A 38 -9.41 8.64 5.58
CA ALA A 38 -9.95 9.60 4.60
C ALA A 38 -11.38 10.11 4.89
N HIS A 39 -11.96 9.89 6.08
CA HIS A 39 -13.32 10.32 6.48
C HIS A 39 -14.46 9.89 5.52
N SER A 40 -14.22 8.89 4.66
CA SER A 40 -15.15 8.38 3.64
C SER A 40 -16.54 8.02 4.19
N LEU A 41 -16.60 7.61 5.47
CA LEU A 41 -17.82 7.15 6.11
C LEU A 41 -18.81 8.29 6.39
N GLY A 42 -18.31 9.48 6.74
CA GLY A 42 -19.17 10.66 6.94
C GLY A 42 -19.79 11.16 5.65
N ASP A 43 -19.02 11.14 4.56
CA ASP A 43 -19.50 11.53 3.22
C ASP A 43 -20.60 10.59 2.72
N VAL A 44 -20.40 9.27 2.88
CA VAL A 44 -21.37 8.24 2.47
C VAL A 44 -22.66 8.33 3.28
N LEU A 45 -22.58 8.55 4.59
CA LEU A 45 -23.76 8.68 5.46
C LEU A 45 -24.38 10.08 5.46
N GLN A 46 -23.69 11.08 4.90
CA GLN A 46 -24.06 12.50 4.97
C GLN A 46 -24.21 13.03 6.41
N ILE A 47 -23.36 12.56 7.31
CA ILE A 47 -23.28 13.02 8.70
C ILE A 47 -21.83 13.33 9.07
N LYS A 48 -21.64 14.21 10.05
CA LYS A 48 -20.31 14.40 10.62
C LYS A 48 -19.98 13.19 11.48
N VAL A 49 -18.94 12.45 11.09
CA VAL A 49 -18.40 11.34 11.89
C VAL A 49 -17.17 11.83 12.64
N VAL A 50 -17.14 11.56 13.94
CA VAL A 50 -16.04 11.91 14.84
C VAL A 50 -15.54 10.66 15.56
N GLU A 51 -14.50 10.83 16.37
CA GLU A 51 -13.90 9.75 17.17
C GLU A 51 -14.84 9.21 18.24
N GLN A 52 -15.74 10.03 18.79
CA GLN A 52 -16.75 9.55 19.71
C GLN A 52 -17.90 8.91 18.92
N ALA A 53 -18.33 7.73 19.38
CA ALA A 53 -19.45 7.02 18.77
C ALA A 53 -20.70 7.92 18.74
N THR A 54 -21.20 8.19 17.53
CA THR A 54 -22.34 9.07 17.30
C THR A 54 -23.51 8.23 16.79
N LEU A 55 -24.69 8.36 17.41
CA LEU A 55 -25.89 7.66 16.99
C LEU A 55 -26.42 8.20 15.66
N LEU A 56 -26.92 7.31 14.81
CA LEU A 56 -27.61 7.71 13.60
C LEU A 56 -29.01 8.24 13.94
N PRO A 57 -29.41 9.42 13.41
CA PRO A 57 -30.71 10.01 13.73
C PRO A 57 -31.92 9.15 13.34
N ASP A 58 -31.79 8.37 12.27
CA ASP A 58 -32.86 7.54 11.72
C ASP A 58 -32.81 6.08 12.20
N LEU A 59 -31.71 5.66 12.84
CA LEU A 59 -31.49 4.31 13.36
C LEU A 59 -30.85 4.40 14.76
N PRO A 60 -31.64 4.49 15.83
CA PRO A 60 -31.15 4.78 17.18
C PRO A 60 -30.34 3.64 17.82
N ASN A 61 -30.35 2.44 17.22
CA ASN A 61 -29.53 1.31 17.63
C ASN A 61 -28.23 1.17 16.81
N LEU A 62 -27.97 2.09 15.88
CA LEU A 62 -26.74 2.14 15.09
C LEU A 62 -25.91 3.37 15.47
N SER A 63 -24.71 3.11 15.96
CA SER A 63 -23.69 4.13 16.24
C SER A 63 -22.58 4.04 15.21
N VAL A 64 -21.93 5.18 14.98
CA VAL A 64 -20.86 5.32 14.00
C VAL A 64 -19.65 6.01 14.61
N ARG A 65 -18.46 5.50 14.28
CA ARG A 65 -17.18 6.02 14.77
C ARG A 65 -16.11 5.94 13.69
N ALA A 66 -15.32 7.00 13.54
CA ALA A 66 -14.06 6.93 12.80
C ALA A 66 -12.92 6.67 13.79
N LEU A 67 -12.06 5.68 13.50
CA LEU A 67 -10.85 5.48 14.30
C LEU A 67 -9.74 6.37 13.76
N ASP A 68 -9.14 7.15 14.65
CA ASP A 68 -7.88 7.84 14.39
C ASP A 68 -6.74 6.98 14.95
N ALA A 69 -6.05 6.28 14.05
CA ALA A 69 -4.92 5.44 14.40
C ALA A 69 -3.76 6.23 15.04
N LYS A 70 -3.53 7.49 14.64
CA LYS A 70 -2.46 8.32 15.20
C LYS A 70 -2.77 8.67 16.64
N GLN A 71 -4.02 8.98 16.94
CA GLN A 71 -4.44 9.26 18.31
C GLN A 71 -4.39 8.00 19.18
N LEU A 72 -4.89 6.86 18.67
CA LEU A 72 -4.77 5.57 19.38
C LEU A 72 -3.30 5.23 19.68
N LEU A 73 -2.40 5.51 18.73
CA LEU A 73 -0.96 5.35 18.94
C LEU A 73 -0.44 6.31 20.00
N LEU A 74 -0.85 7.58 20.01
CA LEU A 74 -0.45 8.53 21.05
C LEU A 74 -0.92 8.07 22.44
N GLU A 75 -2.15 7.58 22.56
CA GLU A 75 -2.68 7.02 23.80
C GLU A 75 -1.90 5.77 24.23
N PHE A 76 -1.58 4.89 23.29
CA PHE A 76 -0.73 3.72 23.52
C PHE A 76 0.67 4.13 24.02
N LYS A 77 1.31 5.11 23.37
CA LYS A 77 2.62 5.65 23.76
C LYS A 77 2.56 6.29 25.15
N ALA A 78 1.50 7.05 25.45
CA ALA A 78 1.33 7.67 26.76
C ALA A 78 1.16 6.62 27.89
N LYS A 79 0.51 5.51 27.58
CA LYS A 79 0.25 4.43 28.54
C LYS A 79 1.45 3.51 28.77
N TYR A 80 2.19 3.19 27.70
CA TYR A 80 3.23 2.14 27.73
C TYR A 80 4.64 2.63 27.39
N GLY A 81 4.82 3.91 27.06
CA GLY A 81 6.11 4.48 26.63
C GLY A 81 7.23 4.25 27.64
N ASN A 82 6.97 4.47 28.93
CA ASN A 82 7.98 4.26 29.99
C ASN A 82 8.50 2.81 30.04
N TYR A 83 7.61 1.81 29.83
CA TYR A 83 8.01 0.41 29.82
C TYR A 83 8.85 0.07 28.58
N LEU A 84 8.48 0.66 27.43
CA LEU A 84 9.18 0.44 26.17
C LEU A 84 10.56 1.11 26.16
N GLU A 85 10.68 2.33 26.65
CA GLU A 85 11.97 3.02 26.82
C GLU A 85 12.92 2.19 27.72
N LEU A 86 12.42 1.74 28.87
CA LEU A 86 13.19 0.91 29.81
C LEU A 86 13.64 -0.43 29.17
N LEU A 87 12.80 -1.04 28.34
CA LEU A 87 13.15 -2.25 27.59
C LEU A 87 14.28 -2.02 26.58
N VAL A 88 14.22 -0.92 25.83
CA VAL A 88 15.26 -0.58 24.85
C VAL A 88 16.58 -0.23 25.56
N GLU A 89 16.55 0.49 26.68
CA GLU A 89 17.73 0.75 27.52
C GLU A 89 18.38 -0.55 28.01
N ARG A 90 17.58 -1.53 28.47
CA ARG A 90 18.07 -2.87 28.86
C ARG A 90 18.73 -3.60 27.68
N GLY A 91 18.23 -3.36 26.48
CA GLY A 91 18.72 -3.93 25.21
C GLY A 91 19.95 -3.28 24.61
N SER A 92 20.32 -2.07 25.01
CA SER A 92 21.35 -1.25 24.35
C SER A 92 22.53 -0.88 25.26
N PHE A 93 23.66 -0.49 24.65
CA PHE A 93 24.71 0.31 25.33
C PHE A 93 24.55 1.82 25.08
N VAL A 94 23.50 2.22 24.36
CA VAL A 94 23.17 3.59 23.99
C VAL A 94 22.26 4.23 25.04
N GLU A 95 22.56 5.45 25.48
CA GLU A 95 21.79 6.19 26.49
C GLU A 95 20.54 6.86 25.89
N GLY A 96 19.47 6.97 26.69
CA GLY A 96 18.08 7.24 26.29
C GLY A 96 17.82 8.23 25.14
N GLU A 97 18.39 9.44 25.15
CA GLU A 97 18.09 10.48 24.15
C GLU A 97 18.53 10.14 22.70
N ASP A 98 19.44 9.18 22.51
CA ASP A 98 19.88 8.78 21.16
C ASP A 98 19.02 7.66 20.56
N LEU A 99 18.09 7.10 21.34
CA LEU A 99 17.17 6.02 20.94
C LEU A 99 15.78 6.54 20.55
N THR A 100 15.46 7.79 20.86
CA THR A 100 14.21 8.48 20.48
C THR A 100 13.88 8.31 18.99
N PRO A 101 14.84 8.39 18.05
CA PRO A 101 14.58 8.18 16.63
C PRO A 101 14.22 6.74 16.24
N VAL A 102 14.48 5.72 17.08
CA VAL A 102 14.01 4.33 16.83
C VAL A 102 12.54 4.18 17.23
N TRP A 103 12.11 4.97 18.21
CA TRP A 103 10.77 4.96 18.79
C TRP A 103 9.78 5.90 18.07
N ASP A 104 10.28 6.99 17.49
CA ASP A 104 9.48 7.94 16.70
C ASP A 104 9.27 7.50 15.24
N LEU A 105 9.73 6.30 14.88
CA LEU A 105 9.48 5.76 13.54
C LEU A 105 8.02 5.38 13.43
N ASN A 106 7.39 5.79 12.33
CA ASN A 106 6.05 5.32 11.97
C ASN A 106 6.17 3.84 11.59
N TRP A 107 5.88 2.97 12.56
CA TRP A 107 5.95 1.52 12.37
C TRP A 107 4.95 1.09 11.28
N PRO A 108 5.38 0.35 10.26
CA PRO A 108 4.46 -0.13 9.24
C PRO A 108 3.40 -1.05 9.86
N GLY A 109 2.13 -0.87 9.49
CA GLY A 109 1.02 -1.69 10.00
C GLY A 109 0.51 -1.31 11.40
N ILE A 110 1.04 -0.26 12.03
CA ILE A 110 0.63 0.12 13.40
C ILE A 110 -0.81 0.61 13.47
N ASP A 111 -1.31 1.24 12.39
CA ASP A 111 -2.65 1.77 12.33
C ASP A 111 -3.70 0.64 12.43
N GLU A 112 -3.43 -0.47 11.74
CA GLU A 112 -4.26 -1.68 11.79
C GLU A 112 -4.18 -2.38 13.16
N VAL A 113 -3.00 -2.42 13.78
CA VAL A 113 -2.82 -2.97 15.14
C VAL A 113 -3.61 -2.17 16.16
N MET A 114 -3.51 -0.84 16.12
CA MET A 114 -4.27 0.04 16.99
C MET A 114 -5.78 -0.15 16.79
N GLY A 115 -6.22 -0.30 15.54
CA GLY A 115 -7.61 -0.63 15.21
C GLY A 115 -8.06 -1.96 15.81
N LEU A 116 -7.25 -3.01 15.72
CA LEU A 116 -7.56 -4.34 16.27
C LEU A 116 -7.64 -4.31 17.80
N LEU A 117 -6.66 -3.70 18.47
CA LEU A 117 -6.65 -3.57 19.94
C LEU A 117 -7.87 -2.79 20.43
N GLU A 118 -8.28 -1.75 19.71
CA GLU A 118 -9.48 -0.99 20.05
C GLU A 118 -10.77 -1.81 19.85
N ILE A 119 -10.87 -2.58 18.76
CA ILE A 119 -11.99 -3.51 18.55
C ILE A 119 -12.07 -4.53 19.70
N GLN A 120 -10.94 -5.12 20.09
CA GLN A 120 -10.87 -6.06 21.22
C GLN A 120 -11.31 -5.40 22.53
N ARG A 121 -10.84 -4.18 22.80
CA ARG A 121 -11.26 -3.42 23.99
C ARG A 121 -12.77 -3.22 24.03
N LEU A 122 -13.37 -2.76 22.92
CA LEU A 122 -14.81 -2.53 22.82
C LEU A 122 -15.64 -3.80 23.06
N LEU A 123 -15.16 -4.94 22.56
CA LEU A 123 -15.78 -6.25 22.74
C LEU A 123 -15.63 -6.78 24.18
N ALA A 124 -14.44 -6.65 24.77
CA ALA A 124 -14.16 -7.06 26.14
C ALA A 124 -15.01 -6.27 27.15
N GLU A 125 -15.20 -4.98 26.91
CA GLU A 125 -16.04 -4.09 27.73
C GLU A 125 -17.55 -4.32 27.51
N LYS A 126 -17.95 -5.14 26.51
CA LYS A 126 -19.35 -5.41 26.13
C LYS A 126 -20.18 -4.15 25.92
N THR A 127 -19.56 -3.13 25.34
CA THR A 127 -20.20 -1.83 25.08
C THR A 127 -21.24 -1.89 23.96
N VAL A 128 -21.08 -2.85 23.04
CA VAL A 128 -21.91 -3.04 21.85
C VAL A 128 -22.09 -4.54 21.56
N ASP A 129 -23.22 -4.90 20.95
CA ASP A 129 -23.53 -6.30 20.61
C ASP A 129 -22.87 -6.74 19.30
N ARG A 130 -22.76 -5.82 18.32
CA ARG A 130 -22.14 -6.10 17.01
C ARG A 130 -21.28 -4.96 16.51
N ILE A 131 -20.21 -5.32 15.82
CA ILE A 131 -19.29 -4.37 15.18
C ILE A 131 -19.22 -4.66 13.67
N VAL A 132 -19.51 -3.63 12.86
CA VAL A 132 -19.24 -3.63 11.43
C VAL A 132 -17.99 -2.80 11.18
N VAL A 133 -16.95 -3.41 10.63
CA VAL A 133 -15.68 -2.74 10.36
C VAL A 133 -15.54 -2.51 8.86
N ASP A 134 -15.45 -1.25 8.45
CA ASP A 134 -14.98 -0.83 7.13
C ASP A 134 -13.46 -0.72 7.17
N MET A 135 -12.78 -1.70 6.54
CA MET A 135 -11.33 -1.77 6.57
C MET A 135 -10.70 -0.87 5.51
N ALA A 136 -9.52 -0.33 5.82
CA ALA A 136 -8.64 0.34 4.86
C ALA A 136 -8.36 -0.55 3.61
N PRO A 137 -7.95 0.04 2.47
CA PRO A 137 -7.66 -0.69 1.24
C PRO A 137 -6.70 -1.88 1.40
N SER A 138 -6.96 -2.96 0.64
CA SER A 138 -6.17 -4.20 0.62
C SER A 138 -4.66 -4.02 0.52
N GLY A 139 -4.11 -3.02 -0.17
CA GLY A 139 -2.66 -2.79 -0.19
C GLY A 139 -2.03 -2.57 1.20
N HIS A 140 -2.76 -1.96 2.14
CA HIS A 140 -2.35 -1.81 3.55
C HIS A 140 -2.87 -2.97 4.42
N THR A 141 -4.11 -3.44 4.16
CA THR A 141 -4.74 -4.55 4.90
C THR A 141 -4.09 -5.93 4.61
N LEU A 142 -3.43 -6.11 3.47
CA LEU A 142 -2.67 -7.31 3.09
C LEU A 142 -1.41 -7.50 3.96
N ASN A 143 -0.99 -6.46 4.69
CA ASN A 143 0.00 -6.59 5.77
C ASN A 143 -0.60 -7.13 7.08
N LEU A 144 -1.81 -7.70 7.10
CA LEU A 144 -2.28 -8.51 8.25
C LEU A 144 -1.37 -9.72 8.54
N LEU A 145 -0.78 -10.33 7.50
CA LEU A 145 0.30 -11.31 7.65
C LEU A 145 1.59 -10.66 8.17
N GLY A 146 1.92 -9.48 7.64
CA GLY A 146 3.03 -8.66 8.11
C GLY A 146 2.89 -8.23 9.57
N ILE A 147 1.68 -7.97 10.07
CA ILE A 147 1.39 -7.59 11.46
C ILE A 147 1.66 -8.74 12.42
N LYS A 148 1.27 -9.97 12.05
CA LYS A 148 1.59 -11.17 12.83
C LYS A 148 3.11 -11.30 12.98
N ASP A 149 3.84 -11.31 11.87
CA ASP A 149 5.29 -11.46 11.89
C ASP A 149 5.97 -10.24 12.54
N PHE A 150 5.46 -9.02 12.32
CA PHE A 150 5.99 -7.78 12.88
C PHE A 150 5.83 -7.71 14.39
N LEU A 151 4.62 -7.94 14.91
CA LEU A 151 4.36 -7.86 16.36
C LEU A 151 5.06 -9.00 17.09
N ASP A 152 5.04 -10.22 16.54
CA ASP A 152 5.81 -11.32 17.13
C ASP A 152 7.30 -10.97 17.13
N VAL A 153 7.86 -10.44 16.04
CA VAL A 153 9.28 -10.03 15.96
C VAL A 153 9.61 -8.91 16.96
N VAL A 154 8.79 -7.86 17.05
CA VAL A 154 9.02 -6.75 17.97
C VAL A 154 8.88 -7.21 19.43
N LEU A 155 7.83 -7.95 19.77
CA LEU A 155 7.63 -8.45 21.14
C LEU A 155 8.71 -9.46 21.54
N ASN A 156 9.14 -10.32 20.62
CA ASN A 156 10.27 -11.22 20.85
C ASN A 156 11.57 -10.42 21.05
N SER A 157 11.78 -9.34 20.30
CA SER A 157 12.95 -8.46 20.49
C SER A 157 12.95 -7.81 21.88
N LEU A 158 11.79 -7.27 22.29
CA LEU A 158 11.63 -6.69 23.62
C LEU A 158 11.79 -7.74 24.73
N GLU A 159 11.28 -8.95 24.52
CA GLU A 159 11.48 -10.05 25.45
C GLU A 159 12.95 -10.46 25.56
N LEU A 160 13.70 -10.49 24.45
CA LEU A 160 15.14 -10.75 24.46
C LEU A 160 15.90 -9.69 25.27
N PHE A 161 15.50 -8.41 25.18
CA PHE A 161 16.07 -7.34 26.00
C PHE A 161 15.79 -7.56 27.50
N GLN A 162 14.56 -7.96 27.82
CA GLN A 162 14.19 -8.31 29.18
C GLN A 162 14.94 -9.55 29.66
N GLU A 163 15.11 -10.56 28.81
CA GLU A 163 15.81 -11.79 29.14
C GLU A 163 17.29 -11.56 29.42
N LYS A 164 17.95 -10.68 28.66
CA LYS A 164 19.29 -10.17 28.96
C LYS A 164 19.33 -9.54 30.36
N HIS A 165 18.37 -8.67 30.69
CA HIS A 165 18.31 -8.05 32.02
C HIS A 165 18.14 -9.10 33.12
N ARG A 166 17.21 -10.05 32.94
CA ARG A 166 16.99 -11.18 33.86
C ARG A 166 18.28 -11.98 34.07
N ALA A 167 19.03 -12.26 33.00
CA ALA A 167 20.29 -13.00 33.07
C ALA A 167 21.37 -12.24 33.85
N ILE A 168 21.59 -10.96 33.53
CA ILE A 168 22.55 -10.10 34.24
C ILE A 168 22.20 -10.02 35.73
N ALA A 169 20.94 -9.75 36.06
CA ALA A 169 20.48 -9.66 37.44
C ALA A 169 20.68 -10.97 38.22
N LYS A 170 20.40 -12.13 37.61
CA LYS A 170 20.68 -13.46 38.21
C LYS A 170 22.18 -13.67 38.45
N THR A 171 23.03 -13.26 37.50
CA THR A 171 24.49 -13.40 37.64
C THR A 171 25.04 -12.57 38.80
N PHE A 172 24.55 -11.34 38.99
CA PHE A 172 25.04 -10.45 40.05
C PHE A 172 24.40 -10.69 41.42
N THR A 173 23.12 -11.06 41.47
CA THR A 173 22.35 -11.14 42.73
C THR A 173 21.93 -12.56 43.11
N GLY A 174 22.24 -13.56 42.28
CA GLY A 174 21.92 -14.98 42.49
C GLY A 174 20.45 -15.36 42.25
N ARG A 175 19.55 -14.37 42.09
CA ARG A 175 18.14 -14.56 41.79
C ARG A 175 17.62 -13.40 40.94
N TYR A 176 16.43 -13.56 40.37
CA TYR A 176 15.73 -12.45 39.71
C TYR A 176 14.32 -12.35 40.27
N ILE A 177 13.84 -11.13 40.47
CA ILE A 177 12.49 -10.82 40.91
C ILE A 177 11.79 -10.16 39.73
N PRO A 178 10.67 -10.71 39.24
CA PRO A 178 9.90 -10.08 38.17
C PRO A 178 9.48 -8.65 38.51
N ASP A 179 9.51 -7.78 37.51
CA ASP A 179 9.13 -6.36 37.63
C ASP A 179 7.94 -6.01 36.75
N GLU A 180 7.48 -4.75 36.81
CA GLU A 180 6.33 -4.27 36.04
C GLU A 180 6.49 -4.43 34.52
N VAL A 181 7.73 -4.51 34.03
CA VAL A 181 8.01 -4.75 32.60
C VAL A 181 7.70 -6.20 32.21
N ASP A 182 7.96 -7.16 33.10
CA ASP A 182 7.56 -8.56 32.90
C ASP A 182 6.04 -8.69 32.78
N ASP A 183 5.29 -8.00 33.65
CA ASP A 183 3.82 -7.98 33.62
C ASP A 183 3.28 -7.31 32.35
N PHE A 184 3.90 -6.20 31.93
CA PHE A 184 3.56 -5.51 30.69
C PHE A 184 3.73 -6.42 29.46
N LEU A 185 4.88 -7.08 29.31
CA LEU A 185 5.14 -7.98 28.19
C LEU A 185 4.17 -9.16 28.17
N ALA A 186 3.88 -9.76 29.33
CA ALA A 186 2.92 -10.85 29.44
C ALA A 186 1.52 -10.41 29.03
N LYS A 187 1.08 -9.23 29.49
CA LYS A 187 -0.23 -8.66 29.15
C LYS A 187 -0.36 -8.39 27.65
N MET A 188 0.62 -7.71 27.04
CA MET A 188 0.60 -7.38 25.61
C MET A 188 0.52 -8.63 24.73
N LYS A 189 1.30 -9.67 25.06
CA LYS A 189 1.26 -10.96 24.36
C LYS A 189 -0.12 -11.62 24.47
N SER A 190 -0.71 -11.60 25.67
CA SER A 190 -2.03 -12.17 25.89
C SER A 190 -3.12 -11.45 25.10
N GLU A 191 -3.11 -10.11 25.12
CA GLU A 191 -4.09 -9.29 24.41
C GLU A 191 -4.04 -9.58 22.90
N LEU A 192 -2.86 -9.56 22.29
CA LEU A 192 -2.71 -9.84 20.85
C LEU A 192 -3.09 -11.27 20.46
N ALA A 193 -2.72 -12.26 21.28
CA ALA A 193 -3.10 -13.65 21.03
C ALA A 193 -4.62 -13.86 21.08
N GLU A 194 -5.30 -13.21 22.01
CA GLU A 194 -6.76 -13.23 22.10
C GLU A 194 -7.41 -12.52 20.90
N GLY A 195 -6.93 -11.33 20.52
CA GLY A 195 -7.41 -10.60 19.35
C GLY A 195 -7.30 -11.43 18.06
N LYS A 196 -6.17 -12.13 17.88
CA LYS A 196 -5.98 -13.07 16.77
C LYS A 196 -7.00 -14.21 16.79
N LYS A 197 -7.21 -14.82 17.96
CA LYS A 197 -8.17 -15.92 18.11
C LYS A 197 -9.59 -15.49 17.74
N LEU A 198 -9.99 -14.27 18.11
CA LEU A 198 -11.30 -13.72 17.75
C LEU A 198 -11.45 -13.53 16.23
N LEU A 199 -10.41 -13.08 15.53
CA LEU A 199 -10.43 -12.95 14.07
C LEU A 199 -10.54 -14.32 13.36
N GLN A 200 -9.98 -15.36 13.95
CA GLN A 200 -9.99 -16.73 13.42
C GLN A 200 -11.26 -17.52 13.77
N ASP A 201 -12.05 -17.06 14.75
CA ASP A 201 -13.30 -17.73 15.14
C ASP A 201 -14.44 -17.43 14.14
N VAL A 202 -14.84 -18.45 13.39
CA VAL A 202 -15.91 -18.38 12.38
C VAL A 202 -17.30 -18.09 12.94
N ASN A 203 -17.52 -18.31 14.23
CA ASN A 203 -18.79 -17.96 14.89
C ASN A 203 -18.82 -16.51 15.35
N PHE A 204 -17.64 -15.89 15.50
CA PHE A 204 -17.48 -14.54 16.01
C PHE A 204 -17.21 -13.53 14.88
N THR A 205 -16.31 -13.87 13.97
CA THR A 205 -15.84 -12.99 12.89
C THR A 205 -16.28 -13.49 11.53
N ALA A 206 -16.90 -12.60 10.75
CA ALA A 206 -17.18 -12.80 9.33
C ALA A 206 -16.41 -11.78 8.49
N CYS A 207 -15.58 -12.26 7.56
CA CYS A 207 -14.87 -11.43 6.59
C CYS A 207 -15.61 -11.42 5.24
N LEU A 208 -16.07 -10.24 4.82
CA LEU A 208 -16.76 -10.01 3.55
C LEU A 208 -15.82 -9.27 2.60
N VAL A 209 -15.50 -9.89 1.47
CA VAL A 209 -14.58 -9.33 0.48
C VAL A 209 -15.36 -8.57 -0.58
N VAL A 210 -14.91 -7.37 -0.92
CA VAL A 210 -15.51 -6.54 -1.96
C VAL A 210 -14.53 -6.37 -3.11
N ALA A 211 -14.97 -6.68 -4.31
CA ALA A 211 -14.21 -6.56 -5.55
C ALA A 211 -15.06 -5.88 -6.63
N ILE A 212 -14.45 -5.57 -7.77
CA ILE A 212 -15.15 -5.18 -8.99
C ILE A 212 -14.80 -6.17 -10.11
N ALA A 213 -15.68 -6.31 -11.10
CA ALA A 213 -15.40 -7.15 -12.26
C ALA A 213 -14.39 -6.48 -13.21
N GLU A 214 -13.12 -6.47 -12.81
CA GLU A 214 -11.95 -6.07 -13.60
C GLU A 214 -10.80 -7.08 -13.40
N PRO A 215 -9.95 -7.35 -14.42
CA PRO A 215 -8.91 -8.39 -14.33
C PRO A 215 -7.97 -8.21 -13.15
N MET A 216 -7.47 -6.99 -12.93
CA MET A 216 -6.59 -6.68 -11.79
C MET A 216 -7.28 -6.87 -10.44
N SER A 217 -8.57 -6.54 -10.36
CA SER A 217 -9.34 -6.73 -9.14
C SER A 217 -9.56 -8.21 -8.84
N LEU A 218 -9.65 -9.07 -9.85
CA LEU A 218 -9.73 -10.52 -9.69
C LEU A 218 -8.42 -11.08 -9.11
N LEU A 219 -7.27 -10.77 -9.72
CA LEU A 219 -5.96 -11.24 -9.26
C LEU A 219 -5.65 -10.76 -7.83
N GLU A 220 -5.99 -9.51 -7.52
CA GLU A 220 -5.80 -8.97 -6.16
C GLU A 220 -6.73 -9.63 -5.15
N THR A 221 -7.96 -9.99 -5.56
CA THR A 221 -8.89 -10.75 -4.72
C THR A 221 -8.38 -12.16 -4.47
N GLU A 222 -7.84 -12.83 -5.48
CA GLU A 222 -7.21 -14.17 -5.36
C GLU A 222 -6.09 -14.14 -4.32
N ARG A 223 -5.10 -13.24 -4.48
CA ARG A 223 -4.02 -13.07 -3.49
C ARG A 223 -4.54 -12.74 -2.09
N PHE A 224 -5.61 -11.93 -1.99
CA PHE A 224 -6.21 -11.59 -0.71
C PHE A 224 -6.88 -12.81 -0.05
N LEU A 225 -7.54 -13.66 -0.81
CA LEU A 225 -8.14 -14.89 -0.30
C LEU A 225 -7.07 -15.90 0.14
N ASP A 226 -5.98 -16.04 -0.61
CA ASP A 226 -4.83 -16.87 -0.21
C ASP A 226 -4.26 -16.39 1.14
N ASN A 227 -4.09 -15.07 1.30
CA ASN A 227 -3.59 -14.49 2.55
C ASN A 227 -4.55 -14.69 3.73
N LEU A 228 -5.87 -14.60 3.51
CA LEU A 228 -6.85 -14.92 4.55
C LEU A 228 -6.74 -16.39 4.97
N GLN A 229 -6.50 -17.30 4.02
CA GLN A 229 -6.30 -18.72 4.30
C GLN A 229 -5.02 -18.97 5.11
N GLU A 230 -3.91 -18.30 4.80
CA GLU A 230 -2.66 -18.38 5.58
C GLU A 230 -2.81 -17.87 7.03
N LEU A 231 -3.75 -16.95 7.25
CA LEU A 231 -4.08 -16.39 8.56
C LEU A 231 -5.13 -17.19 9.33
N ASP A 232 -5.69 -18.26 8.75
CA ASP A 232 -6.86 -18.99 9.24
C ASP A 232 -8.09 -18.08 9.46
N ILE A 233 -8.23 -16.99 8.68
CA ILE A 233 -9.40 -16.11 8.71
C ILE A 233 -10.39 -16.56 7.64
N SER A 234 -11.62 -16.89 8.04
CA SER A 234 -12.63 -17.37 7.09
C SER A 234 -13.25 -16.23 6.28
N CYS A 235 -13.18 -16.34 4.95
CA CYS A 235 -13.99 -15.53 4.05
C CYS A 235 -15.44 -16.05 4.02
N SER A 236 -16.40 -15.21 4.39
CA SER A 236 -17.82 -15.57 4.51
C SER A 236 -18.65 -15.20 3.27
N GLY A 237 -18.12 -14.38 2.38
CA GLY A 237 -18.82 -13.97 1.16
C GLY A 237 -18.04 -12.96 0.32
N LEU A 238 -18.32 -12.97 -0.98
CA LEU A 238 -17.68 -12.10 -1.95
C LEU A 238 -18.72 -11.20 -2.62
N PHE A 239 -18.50 -9.88 -2.61
CA PHE A 239 -19.35 -8.88 -3.24
C PHE A 239 -18.65 -8.31 -4.46
N ILE A 240 -19.20 -8.55 -5.64
CA ILE A 240 -18.72 -7.95 -6.89
C ILE A 240 -19.57 -6.73 -7.21
N ASN A 241 -18.98 -5.56 -6.97
CA ASN A 241 -19.63 -4.27 -7.14
C ASN A 241 -19.54 -3.75 -8.58
N LYS A 242 -20.38 -2.75 -8.89
CA LYS A 242 -20.43 -2.03 -10.16
C LYS A 242 -20.71 -2.96 -11.36
N ILE A 243 -21.67 -3.88 -11.22
CA ILE A 243 -22.09 -4.77 -12.30
C ILE A 243 -23.16 -4.11 -13.18
N LEU A 244 -22.94 -4.11 -14.49
CA LEU A 244 -23.94 -3.67 -15.45
C LEU A 244 -25.15 -4.61 -15.44
N ARG A 245 -26.35 -4.04 -15.45
CA ARG A 245 -27.62 -4.79 -15.44
C ARG A 245 -28.06 -5.29 -16.80
N ASP A 246 -27.65 -4.60 -17.86
CA ASP A 246 -28.09 -4.86 -19.23
C ASP A 246 -26.94 -4.64 -20.20
N ALA A 247 -26.82 -5.56 -21.15
CA ALA A 247 -25.82 -5.55 -22.21
C ALA A 247 -26.01 -4.38 -23.20
N LYS A 248 -27.19 -3.77 -23.25
CA LYS A 248 -27.47 -2.62 -24.13
C LYS A 248 -26.69 -1.36 -23.78
N THR A 249 -26.22 -1.23 -22.54
CA THR A 249 -25.49 -0.04 -22.08
C THR A 249 -24.08 -0.01 -22.69
N ASP A 250 -23.38 -1.14 -22.60
CA ASP A 250 -22.03 -1.35 -23.13
C ASP A 250 -21.81 -2.87 -23.25
N LEU A 251 -21.95 -3.40 -24.46
CA LEU A 251 -21.88 -4.85 -24.71
C LEU A 251 -20.46 -5.39 -24.49
N ASP A 252 -19.41 -4.59 -24.73
CA ASP A 252 -18.02 -4.98 -24.52
C ASP A 252 -17.71 -5.10 -23.03
N ARG A 253 -18.05 -4.07 -22.23
CA ARG A 253 -17.94 -4.12 -20.76
C ARG A 253 -18.80 -5.24 -20.18
N TYR A 254 -20.04 -5.40 -20.65
CA TYR A 254 -20.93 -6.43 -20.12
C TYR A 254 -20.37 -7.84 -20.38
N SER A 255 -19.89 -8.12 -21.59
CA SER A 255 -19.25 -9.39 -21.95
C SER A 255 -18.01 -9.67 -21.07
N GLU A 256 -17.13 -8.67 -20.89
CA GLU A 256 -15.98 -8.78 -19.98
C GLU A 256 -16.43 -9.10 -18.55
N GLN A 257 -17.46 -8.42 -18.04
CA GLN A 257 -17.97 -8.66 -16.68
C GLN A 257 -18.54 -10.07 -16.52
N GLN A 258 -19.28 -10.61 -17.48
CA GLN A 258 -19.77 -12.00 -17.39
C GLN A 258 -18.61 -13.00 -17.34
N ASN A 259 -17.57 -12.81 -18.15
CA ASN A 259 -16.38 -13.67 -18.11
C ASN A 259 -15.66 -13.59 -16.76
N LEU A 260 -15.52 -12.39 -16.18
CA LEU A 260 -14.86 -12.22 -14.88
C LEU A 260 -15.73 -12.72 -13.72
N LEU A 261 -17.05 -12.54 -13.76
CA LEU A 261 -17.97 -13.08 -12.76
C LEU A 261 -17.92 -14.62 -12.74
N ALA A 262 -17.81 -15.27 -13.89
CA ALA A 262 -17.59 -16.72 -13.95
C ALA A 262 -16.28 -17.14 -13.27
N LYS A 263 -15.19 -16.35 -13.44
CA LYS A 263 -13.93 -16.59 -12.73
C LYS A 263 -14.06 -16.38 -11.22
N PHE A 264 -14.78 -15.35 -10.78
CA PHE A 264 -15.05 -15.12 -9.36
C PHE A 264 -15.86 -16.25 -8.73
N LEU A 265 -16.85 -16.81 -9.44
CA LEU A 265 -17.59 -17.99 -8.99
C LEU A 265 -16.69 -19.23 -8.82
N ASN A 266 -15.75 -19.44 -9.76
CA ASN A 266 -14.78 -20.53 -9.66
C ASN A 266 -13.78 -20.31 -8.52
N LEU A 267 -13.40 -19.07 -8.26
CA LEU A 267 -12.51 -18.71 -7.15
C LEU A 267 -13.17 -18.97 -5.79
N SER A 268 -14.50 -18.81 -5.70
CA SER A 268 -15.27 -18.90 -4.47
C SER A 268 -15.88 -20.29 -4.24
N GLU A 269 -15.15 -21.39 -4.47
CA GLU A 269 -15.71 -22.77 -4.44
C GLU A 269 -16.55 -23.11 -3.19
N LYS A 270 -16.37 -22.37 -2.08
CA LYS A 270 -17.11 -22.54 -0.81
C LYS A 270 -17.96 -21.33 -0.39
N GLN A 271 -17.78 -20.16 -0.97
CA GLN A 271 -18.43 -18.92 -0.53
C GLN A 271 -19.55 -18.49 -1.47
N SER A 272 -20.54 -17.77 -0.92
CA SER A 272 -21.56 -17.13 -1.74
C SER A 272 -21.01 -15.87 -2.42
N VAL A 273 -21.26 -15.74 -3.73
CA VAL A 273 -20.95 -14.54 -4.50
C VAL A 273 -22.21 -13.70 -4.66
N TYR A 274 -22.07 -12.42 -4.39
CA TYR A 274 -23.13 -11.42 -4.48
C TYR A 274 -22.75 -10.36 -5.51
N THR A 275 -23.67 -9.97 -6.37
CA THR A 275 -23.48 -8.85 -7.30
C THR A 275 -24.19 -7.61 -6.78
N VAL A 276 -23.55 -6.47 -7.00
CA VAL A 276 -24.10 -5.15 -6.67
C VAL A 276 -24.14 -4.33 -7.96
N PRO A 277 -25.30 -3.77 -8.33
CA PRO A 277 -25.46 -3.08 -9.60
C PRO A 277 -24.61 -1.81 -9.66
N GLN A 278 -24.12 -1.48 -10.85
CA GLN A 278 -23.56 -0.17 -11.14
C GLN A 278 -24.69 0.87 -11.10
N LEU A 279 -24.50 1.90 -10.28
CA LEU A 279 -25.38 3.05 -10.22
C LEU A 279 -24.79 4.23 -11.00
N PHE A 280 -25.65 5.07 -11.57
CA PHE A 280 -25.24 6.29 -12.28
C PHE A 280 -24.72 7.37 -11.32
N THR A 281 -25.27 7.41 -10.11
CA THR A 281 -24.87 8.33 -9.05
C THR A 281 -24.41 7.51 -7.84
N GLU A 282 -23.42 8.02 -7.11
CA GLU A 282 -23.00 7.39 -5.88
C GLU A 282 -24.16 7.36 -4.86
N PRO A 283 -24.42 6.20 -4.21
CA PRO A 283 -25.53 6.06 -3.27
C PRO A 283 -25.15 6.69 -1.93
N LEU A 284 -25.38 7.99 -1.80
CA LEU A 284 -25.12 8.77 -0.60
C LEU A 284 -26.39 8.92 0.25
N GLY A 285 -26.24 8.84 1.57
CA GLY A 285 -27.31 8.97 2.55
C GLY A 285 -28.14 7.70 2.77
N GLY A 286 -28.87 7.67 3.89
CA GLY A 286 -29.54 6.46 4.38
C GLY A 286 -30.47 5.78 3.37
N THR A 287 -31.36 6.54 2.73
CA THR A 287 -32.33 5.99 1.76
C THR A 287 -31.66 5.39 0.52
N ALA A 288 -30.59 6.00 0.01
CA ALA A 288 -29.88 5.49 -1.15
C ALA A 288 -29.14 4.19 -0.82
N LEU A 289 -28.55 4.10 0.38
CA LEU A 289 -27.89 2.91 0.89
C LEU A 289 -28.88 1.76 1.13
N ASP A 290 -30.04 2.05 1.70
CA ASP A 290 -31.10 1.07 1.94
C ASP A 290 -31.65 0.52 0.60
N ASN A 291 -31.76 1.39 -0.41
CA ASN A 291 -32.10 0.98 -1.76
C ASN A 291 -30.98 0.14 -2.39
N LEU A 292 -29.70 0.51 -2.24
CA LEU A 292 -28.58 -0.26 -2.78
C LEU A 292 -28.55 -1.70 -2.20
N ILE A 293 -28.67 -1.86 -0.89
CA ILE A 293 -28.59 -3.16 -0.24
C ILE A 293 -29.76 -4.09 -0.60
N SER A 294 -30.93 -3.53 -0.95
CA SER A 294 -32.07 -4.31 -1.47
C SER A 294 -31.84 -4.86 -2.88
N GLN A 295 -30.91 -4.26 -3.64
CA GLN A 295 -30.60 -4.63 -5.02
C GLN A 295 -29.43 -5.62 -5.13
N VAL A 296 -28.83 -6.00 -4.01
CA VAL A 296 -27.80 -7.04 -3.96
C VAL A 296 -28.42 -8.40 -4.25
N GLN A 297 -27.80 -9.15 -5.17
CA GLN A 297 -28.29 -10.45 -5.59
C GLN A 297 -27.22 -11.50 -5.40
N LYS A 298 -27.58 -12.66 -4.84
CA LYS A 298 -26.71 -13.83 -4.87
C LYS A 298 -26.72 -14.40 -6.29
N ILE A 299 -25.55 -14.77 -6.80
CA ILE A 299 -25.40 -15.48 -8.06
C ILE A 299 -24.83 -16.87 -7.81
N ASP A 300 -25.34 -17.86 -8.53
CA ASP A 300 -24.83 -19.23 -8.52
C ASP A 300 -24.28 -19.63 -9.90
N THR A 301 -24.77 -19.00 -10.98
CA THR A 301 -24.32 -19.18 -12.36
C THR A 301 -24.29 -17.86 -13.11
N VAL A 302 -23.51 -17.80 -14.18
CA VAL A 302 -23.33 -16.61 -15.03
C VAL A 302 -23.45 -17.04 -16.49
N ALA A 303 -24.24 -16.30 -17.27
CA ALA A 303 -24.38 -16.54 -18.69
C ALA A 303 -23.28 -15.80 -19.47
N LEU A 304 -22.42 -16.55 -20.16
CA LEU A 304 -21.38 -15.95 -21.00
C LEU A 304 -22.01 -15.34 -22.25
N ILE A 305 -21.66 -14.08 -22.53
CA ILE A 305 -22.11 -13.35 -23.71
C ILE A 305 -20.88 -13.06 -24.59
N PRO A 306 -20.93 -13.34 -25.91
CA PRO A 306 -19.82 -13.02 -26.80
C PRO A 306 -19.61 -11.50 -26.91
N PRO A 307 -18.37 -11.05 -27.10
CA PRO A 307 -18.08 -9.62 -27.25
C PRO A 307 -18.63 -9.07 -28.58
N PRO A 308 -18.85 -7.75 -28.67
CA PRO A 308 -19.22 -7.12 -29.93
C PRO A 308 -18.07 -7.16 -30.94
N VAL A 309 -18.36 -6.83 -32.20
CA VAL A 309 -17.30 -6.52 -33.17
C VAL A 309 -16.56 -5.28 -32.68
N ILE A 310 -15.26 -5.44 -32.41
CA ILE A 310 -14.46 -4.42 -31.76
C ILE A 310 -14.08 -3.31 -32.73
N GLN A 311 -14.38 -2.08 -32.35
CA GLN A 311 -13.98 -0.86 -33.05
C GLN A 311 -12.92 -0.13 -32.23
N PHE A 312 -11.76 0.12 -32.83
CA PHE A 312 -10.70 0.85 -32.17
C PHE A 312 -10.97 2.36 -32.23
N PRO A 313 -10.71 3.09 -31.14
CA PRO A 313 -10.93 4.53 -31.11
C PRO A 313 -9.94 5.30 -31.98
N VAL A 314 -10.28 6.54 -32.33
CA VAL A 314 -9.45 7.42 -33.15
C VAL A 314 -8.58 8.31 -32.26
N LYS A 315 -7.37 8.63 -32.74
CA LYS A 315 -6.43 9.53 -32.07
C LYS A 315 -7.01 10.92 -31.86
N ILE A 316 -6.77 11.49 -30.69
CA ILE A 316 -7.21 12.84 -30.31
C ILE A 316 -5.99 13.68 -29.94
N LEU A 317 -5.79 14.80 -30.61
CA LEU A 317 -4.67 15.71 -30.33
C LEU A 317 -4.88 16.52 -29.03
N PRO A 318 -3.80 16.95 -28.35
CA PRO A 318 -2.37 16.75 -28.69
C PRO A 318 -1.84 15.35 -28.35
N SER A 319 -0.71 14.97 -28.95
CA SER A 319 0.06 13.76 -28.62
C SER A 319 1.38 14.10 -27.93
N PHE A 320 2.07 13.09 -27.42
CA PHE A 320 3.40 13.25 -26.83
C PHE A 320 4.42 13.73 -27.87
N THR A 321 5.38 14.51 -27.37
CA THR A 321 6.63 14.75 -28.09
C THR A 321 7.57 13.55 -27.95
N ASP A 322 8.63 13.52 -28.75
CA ASP A 322 9.58 12.42 -28.71
C ASP A 322 10.59 12.58 -27.56
N PHE A 323 10.40 11.80 -26.50
CA PHE A 323 11.21 11.87 -25.29
C PHE A 323 12.69 11.49 -25.52
N ILE A 324 12.98 10.60 -26.47
CA ILE A 324 14.36 10.17 -26.75
C ILE A 324 15.11 11.29 -27.49
N ILE A 325 14.47 11.96 -28.46
CA ILE A 325 15.06 13.12 -29.14
C ILE A 325 15.32 14.27 -28.17
N GLU A 326 14.42 14.48 -27.21
CA GLU A 326 14.57 15.49 -26.16
C GLU A 326 15.66 15.15 -25.13
N GLY A 327 16.26 13.97 -25.19
CA GLY A 327 17.34 13.53 -24.30
C GLY A 327 16.87 13.01 -22.94
N ARG A 328 15.58 12.67 -22.79
CA ARG A 328 15.05 12.07 -21.56
C ARG A 328 15.67 10.70 -21.34
N GLN A 329 16.04 10.43 -20.10
CA GLN A 329 16.58 9.14 -19.66
C GLN A 329 15.68 8.48 -18.60
N LEU A 330 14.78 9.24 -17.98
CA LEU A 330 13.83 8.74 -16.99
C LEU A 330 12.43 9.32 -17.22
N ILE A 331 11.44 8.45 -17.33
CA ILE A 331 10.02 8.82 -17.35
C ILE A 331 9.33 8.19 -16.14
N LEU A 332 8.65 9.01 -15.35
CA LEU A 332 7.89 8.61 -14.17
C LEU A 332 6.40 8.70 -14.49
N ILE A 333 5.66 7.59 -14.37
CA ILE A 333 4.21 7.59 -14.57
C ILE A 333 3.51 7.51 -13.21
N GLY A 334 2.67 8.50 -12.88
CA GLY A 334 2.01 8.58 -11.57
C GLY A 334 0.54 8.94 -11.63
N GLY A 335 -0.16 8.71 -10.52
CA GLY A 335 -1.60 8.96 -10.38
C GLY A 335 -2.29 8.00 -9.42
N LYS A 336 -3.60 8.18 -9.23
CA LYS A 336 -4.39 7.34 -8.32
C LYS A 336 -4.41 5.87 -8.76
N GLY A 337 -4.57 4.93 -7.83
CA GLY A 337 -4.77 3.52 -8.17
C GLY A 337 -5.94 3.32 -9.14
N GLY A 338 -5.78 2.48 -10.17
CA GLY A 338 -6.84 2.14 -11.13
C GLY A 338 -7.04 3.13 -12.29
N VAL A 339 -6.31 4.24 -12.35
CA VAL A 339 -6.42 5.23 -13.45
C VAL A 339 -5.85 4.74 -14.79
N GLY A 340 -5.00 3.70 -14.77
CA GLY A 340 -4.38 3.10 -15.97
C GLY A 340 -2.90 3.49 -16.21
N LYS A 341 -2.14 3.75 -15.15
CA LYS A 341 -0.70 4.09 -15.20
C LYS A 341 0.12 3.09 -16.01
N THR A 342 0.00 1.82 -15.67
CA THR A 342 0.68 0.70 -16.33
C THR A 342 0.40 0.63 -17.82
N THR A 343 -0.85 0.88 -18.24
CA THR A 343 -1.22 0.93 -19.65
C THR A 343 -0.50 2.06 -20.38
N VAL A 344 -0.41 3.25 -19.77
CA VAL A 344 0.32 4.39 -20.32
C VAL A 344 1.83 4.11 -20.36
N ALA A 345 2.40 3.55 -19.28
CA ALA A 345 3.82 3.19 -19.21
C ALA A 345 4.19 2.17 -20.31
N ALA A 346 3.43 1.08 -20.42
CA ALA A 346 3.63 0.05 -21.42
C ALA A 346 3.47 0.59 -22.85
N ALA A 347 2.49 1.48 -23.08
CA ALA A 347 2.28 2.12 -24.38
C ALA A 347 3.45 3.01 -24.80
N ILE A 348 4.00 3.80 -23.86
CA ILE A 348 5.19 4.63 -24.12
C ILE A 348 6.40 3.76 -24.44
N GLY A 349 6.65 2.73 -23.63
CA GLY A 349 7.78 1.82 -23.86
C GLY A 349 7.68 1.07 -25.20
N TRP A 350 6.48 0.59 -25.54
CA TRP A 350 6.22 -0.08 -26.81
C TRP A 350 6.44 0.84 -28.02
N GLU A 351 5.90 2.06 -28.00
CA GLU A 351 6.03 2.99 -29.12
C GLU A 351 7.48 3.40 -29.35
N LEU A 352 8.19 3.78 -28.28
CA LEU A 352 9.57 4.23 -28.39
C LEU A 352 10.51 3.08 -28.79
N ALA A 353 10.25 1.85 -28.33
CA ALA A 353 11.03 0.69 -28.75
C ALA A 353 10.87 0.41 -30.25
N ASN A 354 9.66 0.55 -30.79
CA ASN A 354 9.40 0.39 -32.23
C ASN A 354 10.01 1.52 -33.06
N ARG A 355 9.97 2.76 -32.59
CA ARG A 355 10.56 3.92 -33.29
C ARG A 355 12.08 3.89 -33.30
N TYR A 356 12.70 3.34 -32.25
CA TYR A 356 14.15 3.35 -32.07
C TYR A 356 14.70 1.95 -31.80
N PRO A 357 14.82 1.09 -32.83
CA PRO A 357 15.34 -0.28 -32.68
C PRO A 357 16.74 -0.37 -32.07
N ASP A 358 17.56 0.68 -32.23
CA ASP A 358 18.94 0.75 -31.72
C ASP A 358 19.05 1.28 -30.28
N LYS A 359 17.92 1.65 -29.66
CA LYS A 359 17.86 2.19 -28.29
C LYS A 359 17.37 1.14 -27.32
N ASN A 360 18.06 1.01 -26.19
CA ASN A 360 17.70 0.08 -25.13
C ASN A 360 16.73 0.75 -24.15
N ILE A 361 15.53 0.19 -24.04
CA ILE A 361 14.45 0.72 -23.20
C ILE A 361 14.11 -0.30 -22.12
N CYS A 362 13.93 0.19 -20.89
CA CYS A 362 13.55 -0.63 -19.74
C CYS A 362 12.28 -0.10 -19.09
N LEU A 363 11.27 -0.96 -18.99
CA LEU A 363 10.05 -0.75 -18.22
C LEU A 363 10.20 -1.38 -16.84
N ILE A 364 10.00 -0.59 -15.80
CA ILE A 364 10.13 -1.04 -14.42
C ILE A 364 8.82 -0.76 -13.71
N SER A 365 8.22 -1.80 -13.13
CA SER A 365 7.12 -1.62 -12.18
C SER A 365 7.67 -1.68 -10.76
N ILE A 366 7.36 -0.64 -9.99
CA ILE A 366 7.49 -0.62 -8.54
C ILE A 366 6.12 -0.70 -7.86
N ASP A 367 5.06 -0.98 -8.62
CA ASP A 367 3.73 -1.27 -8.06
C ASP A 367 3.74 -2.73 -7.53
N PRO A 368 3.53 -2.95 -6.22
CA PRO A 368 3.48 -4.29 -5.61
C PRO A 368 2.36 -5.17 -6.18
N ALA A 369 1.40 -4.56 -6.89
CA ALA A 369 0.30 -5.31 -7.47
C ALA A 369 0.72 -6.14 -8.71
N HIS A 370 1.92 -5.99 -9.27
CA HIS A 370 2.45 -6.78 -10.42
C HIS A 370 1.51 -6.77 -11.63
N SER A 371 1.39 -5.63 -12.32
CA SER A 371 0.45 -5.43 -13.44
C SER A 371 1.13 -5.22 -14.80
N LEU A 372 2.44 -5.04 -14.83
CA LEU A 372 3.18 -4.79 -16.06
C LEU A 372 3.27 -6.08 -16.88
N GLY A 373 3.49 -7.22 -16.22
CA GLY A 373 3.47 -8.52 -16.88
C GLY A 373 2.16 -8.81 -17.60
N ASP A 374 1.03 -8.51 -16.96
CA ASP A 374 -0.31 -8.68 -17.54
C ASP A 374 -0.52 -7.82 -18.80
N ALA A 375 0.04 -6.60 -18.82
CA ALA A 375 -0.05 -5.72 -19.98
C ALA A 375 0.63 -6.30 -21.23
N PHE A 376 1.71 -7.07 -21.04
CA PHE A 376 2.45 -7.74 -22.12
C PHE A 376 2.07 -9.22 -22.31
N GLY A 377 1.19 -9.76 -21.45
CA GLY A 377 0.84 -11.18 -21.46
C GLY A 377 2.01 -12.11 -21.09
N GLN A 378 2.97 -11.62 -20.29
CA GLN A 378 4.15 -12.38 -19.86
C GLN A 378 4.36 -12.24 -18.36
N LYS A 379 4.80 -13.30 -17.69
CA LYS A 379 5.17 -13.21 -16.28
C LYS A 379 6.52 -12.50 -16.15
N LEU A 380 6.53 -11.35 -15.47
CA LEU A 380 7.74 -10.62 -15.13
C LEU A 380 8.17 -10.95 -13.70
N GLY A 381 9.43 -10.69 -13.39
CA GLY A 381 9.99 -10.88 -12.05
C GLY A 381 11.07 -9.86 -11.74
N HIS A 382 11.79 -10.10 -10.65
CA HIS A 382 12.85 -9.20 -10.18
C HIS A 382 13.98 -9.04 -11.19
N GLU A 383 14.29 -10.07 -12.00
CA GLU A 383 15.30 -9.95 -13.06
C GLU A 383 14.68 -9.40 -14.36
N PRO A 384 15.39 -8.50 -15.08
CA PRO A 384 14.92 -7.99 -16.36
C PRO A 384 14.61 -9.11 -17.36
N THR A 385 13.41 -9.07 -17.92
CA THR A 385 12.95 -10.02 -18.96
C THR A 385 12.76 -9.28 -20.28
N GLN A 386 13.21 -9.89 -21.38
CA GLN A 386 13.13 -9.30 -22.70
C GLN A 386 11.69 -9.37 -23.24
N LEU A 387 11.07 -8.21 -23.52
CA LEU A 387 9.72 -8.09 -24.09
C LEU A 387 9.74 -8.02 -25.63
N THR A 388 10.69 -7.27 -26.19
CA THR A 388 11.01 -7.20 -27.63
C THR A 388 12.54 -7.16 -27.80
N SER A 389 13.09 -7.08 -29.01
CA SER A 389 14.56 -7.05 -29.22
C SER A 389 15.31 -5.95 -28.45
N ASN A 390 14.63 -4.84 -28.13
CA ASN A 390 15.23 -3.67 -27.48
C ASN A 390 14.39 -3.11 -26.31
N LEU A 391 13.30 -3.79 -25.93
CA LEU A 391 12.48 -3.48 -24.75
C LEU A 391 12.61 -4.59 -23.72
N SER A 392 12.94 -4.22 -22.49
CA SER A 392 12.94 -5.10 -21.33
C SER A 392 11.88 -4.66 -20.32
N GLY A 393 11.34 -5.62 -19.57
CA GLY A 393 10.40 -5.41 -18.48
C GLY A 393 10.91 -6.04 -17.19
N GLN A 394 10.72 -5.35 -16.07
CA GLN A 394 11.13 -5.81 -14.74
C GLN A 394 10.05 -5.44 -13.72
N GLU A 395 9.72 -6.35 -12.82
CA GLU A 395 8.85 -6.06 -11.67
C GLU A 395 9.64 -6.27 -10.40
N ILE A 396 9.89 -5.17 -9.68
CA ILE A 396 10.78 -5.17 -8.53
C ILE A 396 10.13 -5.91 -7.35
N ASP A 397 10.76 -7.01 -6.93
CA ASP A 397 10.44 -7.65 -5.66
C ASP A 397 11.12 -6.90 -4.50
N ALA A 398 10.32 -6.18 -3.71
CA ALA A 398 10.80 -5.44 -2.55
C ALA A 398 11.47 -6.34 -1.50
N LYS A 399 11.08 -7.62 -1.37
CA LYS A 399 11.67 -8.53 -0.38
C LYS A 399 13.14 -8.81 -0.68
N ILE A 400 13.47 -9.07 -1.95
CA ILE A 400 14.84 -9.33 -2.39
C ILE A 400 15.74 -8.13 -2.10
N ILE A 401 15.27 -6.93 -2.42
CA ILE A 401 16.05 -5.70 -2.20
C ILE A 401 16.16 -5.37 -0.72
N LEU A 402 15.11 -5.62 0.06
CA LEU A 402 15.13 -5.45 1.51
C LEU A 402 16.19 -6.34 2.15
N GLU A 403 16.25 -7.61 1.75
CA GLU A 403 17.25 -8.55 2.27
C GLU A 403 18.67 -8.11 1.93
N GLN A 404 18.91 -7.64 0.70
CA GLN A 404 20.21 -7.07 0.31
C GLN A 404 20.55 -5.83 1.15
N PHE A 405 19.62 -4.89 1.29
CA PHE A 405 19.82 -3.68 2.10
C PHE A 405 20.08 -4.01 3.58
N ARG A 406 19.37 -5.00 4.14
CA ARG A 406 19.60 -5.50 5.50
C ARG A 406 21.02 -6.02 5.68
N ASN A 407 21.48 -6.82 4.73
CA ASN A 407 22.83 -7.38 4.72
C ASN A 407 23.92 -6.30 4.59
N ASP A 408 23.70 -5.31 3.74
CA ASP A 408 24.67 -4.27 3.47
C ASP A 408 24.77 -3.21 4.58
N TYR A 409 23.66 -2.92 5.27
CA TYR A 409 23.62 -1.80 6.21
C TYR A 409 23.11 -2.17 7.60
N LEU A 410 21.96 -2.83 7.70
CA LEU A 410 21.27 -2.97 8.98
C LEU A 410 21.93 -3.97 9.92
N TRP A 411 22.49 -5.07 9.40
CA TRP A 411 23.15 -6.11 10.21
C TRP A 411 24.43 -5.62 10.85
N GLU A 412 25.13 -4.75 10.13
CA GLU A 412 26.33 -4.09 10.57
C GLU A 412 26.03 -3.00 11.60
N LEU A 413 24.95 -2.22 11.39
CA LEU A 413 24.43 -1.27 12.37
C LEU A 413 24.02 -1.97 13.67
N ALA A 414 23.26 -3.06 13.58
CA ALA A 414 22.83 -3.83 14.75
C ALA A 414 24.02 -4.39 15.55
N ALA A 415 25.07 -4.87 14.87
CA ALA A 415 26.29 -5.33 15.52
C ALA A 415 27.07 -4.20 16.24
N MET A 416 27.00 -2.97 15.72
CA MET A 416 27.58 -1.80 16.38
C MET A 416 26.80 -1.45 17.66
N MET A 417 25.47 -1.49 17.61
CA MET A 417 24.60 -1.15 18.75
C MET A 417 24.62 -2.22 19.86
N SER A 418 24.87 -3.49 19.51
CA SER A 418 24.97 -4.60 20.45
C SER A 418 26.31 -4.65 21.22
N GLY A 419 27.30 -3.83 20.86
CA GLY A 419 28.62 -3.82 21.50
C GLY A 419 29.53 -5.01 21.13
N GLU A 420 29.21 -5.77 20.08
CA GLU A 420 30.09 -6.83 19.56
C GLU A 420 31.29 -6.22 18.82
N GLY A 421 32.28 -5.73 19.59
CA GLY A 421 33.49 -5.15 19.01
C GLY A 421 34.71 -5.04 19.91
N SER A 422 34.62 -5.16 21.23
CA SER A 422 35.81 -4.88 22.08
C SER A 422 35.74 -5.55 23.46
N GLU A 423 36.50 -6.64 23.62
CA GLU A 423 37.24 -7.09 24.82
C GLU A 423 37.16 -8.62 25.06
N PRO A 424 38.31 -9.33 25.12
CA PRO A 424 38.37 -10.70 25.62
C PRO A 424 38.15 -10.69 27.14
N GLY A 425 36.88 -10.83 27.56
CA GLY A 425 36.49 -10.84 28.97
C GLY A 425 35.09 -10.28 29.26
N ALA A 426 34.51 -9.52 28.33
CA ALA A 426 33.11 -9.12 28.42
C ALA A 426 32.20 -10.34 28.25
N ILE A 427 31.18 -10.47 29.11
CA ILE A 427 30.18 -11.54 29.04
C ILE A 427 29.60 -11.54 27.63
N LYS A 428 29.87 -12.59 26.84
CA LYS A 428 29.20 -12.83 25.56
C LYS A 428 27.72 -13.06 25.83
N ILE A 429 26.94 -12.00 25.83
CA ILE A 429 25.49 -12.08 25.86
C ILE A 429 25.05 -12.28 24.41
N VAL A 430 24.77 -13.54 24.10
CA VAL A 430 24.43 -14.10 22.76
C VAL A 430 23.08 -13.57 22.21
N TYR A 431 22.41 -12.64 22.90
CA TYR A 431 21.01 -12.29 22.67
C TYR A 431 20.80 -10.85 22.15
N THR A 432 21.85 -10.03 22.13
CA THR A 432 21.78 -8.58 21.85
C THR A 432 21.80 -8.20 20.36
N PRO A 433 22.66 -8.81 19.50
CA PRO A 433 22.66 -8.54 18.06
C PRO A 433 21.36 -8.95 17.39
N GLU A 434 20.78 -10.10 17.76
CA GLU A 434 19.57 -10.65 17.16
C GLU A 434 18.35 -9.76 17.39
N ALA A 435 18.16 -9.25 18.62
CA ALA A 435 17.07 -8.35 18.96
C ALA A 435 17.20 -6.98 18.25
N TRP A 436 18.42 -6.44 18.14
CA TRP A 436 18.66 -5.21 17.36
C TRP A 436 18.49 -5.43 15.86
N ARG A 437 18.92 -6.58 15.32
CA ARG A 437 18.65 -6.97 13.94
C ARG A 437 17.14 -7.03 13.70
N GLN A 438 16.39 -7.64 14.60
CA GLN A 438 14.93 -7.73 14.49
C GLN A 438 14.27 -6.35 14.51
N LEU A 439 14.64 -5.43 15.41
CA LEU A 439 14.06 -4.09 15.45
C LEU A 439 14.46 -3.22 14.25
N VAL A 440 15.76 -3.16 13.92
CA VAL A 440 16.25 -2.30 12.82
C VAL A 440 15.70 -2.77 11.47
N ALA A 441 15.52 -4.07 11.28
CA ALA A 441 14.89 -4.61 10.06
C ALA A 441 13.45 -4.13 9.85
N GLN A 442 12.75 -3.77 10.94
CA GLN A 442 11.36 -3.36 10.93
C GLN A 442 11.18 -1.83 11.00
N ALA A 443 12.25 -1.11 11.29
CA ALA A 443 12.24 0.31 11.62
C ALA A 443 12.30 1.26 10.41
N LEU A 444 12.57 0.75 9.21
CA LEU A 444 12.69 1.60 8.03
C LEU A 444 11.29 2.13 7.62
N PRO A 445 11.02 3.46 7.66
CA PRO A 445 9.76 4.01 7.18
C PRO A 445 9.77 4.01 5.65
N GLY A 446 8.64 3.64 5.03
CA GLY A 446 8.52 3.66 3.57
C GLY A 446 9.57 2.77 2.89
N ILE A 447 9.80 1.57 3.44
CA ILE A 447 10.78 0.59 2.94
C ILE A 447 10.62 0.41 1.44
N ASP A 448 9.40 0.17 0.99
CA ASP A 448 9.10 -0.10 -0.41
C ASP A 448 9.53 1.08 -1.29
N GLU A 449 9.25 2.31 -0.85
CA GLU A 449 9.68 3.53 -1.54
C GLU A 449 11.20 3.74 -1.51
N MET A 450 11.85 3.50 -0.37
CA MET A 450 13.30 3.62 -0.22
C MET A 450 14.04 2.61 -1.09
N LEU A 451 13.61 1.36 -1.08
CA LEU A 451 14.22 0.30 -1.88
C LEU A 451 14.01 0.55 -3.37
N SER A 452 12.82 0.98 -3.77
CA SER A 452 12.52 1.38 -5.15
C SER A 452 13.49 2.48 -5.63
N LEU A 453 13.75 3.49 -4.78
CA LEU A 453 14.66 4.58 -5.10
C LEU A 453 16.09 4.05 -5.27
N VAL A 454 16.57 3.20 -4.36
CA VAL A 454 17.89 2.57 -4.44
C VAL A 454 18.04 1.75 -5.72
N THR A 455 17.02 0.99 -6.13
CA THR A 455 17.05 0.22 -7.39
C THR A 455 17.18 1.12 -8.60
N ILE A 456 16.35 2.16 -8.68
CA ILE A 456 16.35 3.09 -9.81
C ILE A 456 17.71 3.78 -9.92
N MET A 457 18.28 4.16 -8.78
CA MET A 457 19.61 4.76 -8.72
C MET A 457 20.69 3.82 -9.26
N GLU A 458 20.65 2.55 -8.86
CA GLU A 458 21.58 1.56 -9.39
C GLU A 458 21.45 1.38 -10.91
N LEU A 459 20.23 1.32 -11.42
CA LEU A 459 19.97 1.18 -12.86
C LEU A 459 20.42 2.41 -13.65
N LEU A 460 20.18 3.62 -13.13
CA LEU A 460 20.67 4.87 -13.71
C LEU A 460 22.21 4.98 -13.66
N ASP A 461 22.85 4.40 -12.65
CA ASP A 461 24.31 4.40 -12.51
C ASP A 461 24.99 3.39 -13.45
N ARG A 462 24.34 2.25 -13.72
CA ARG A 462 24.85 1.23 -14.66
C ARG A 462 24.94 1.73 -16.11
N LYS A 463 24.15 2.75 -16.50
CA LYS A 463 24.12 3.36 -17.85
C LYS A 463 23.96 2.36 -19.00
N GLN A 464 23.24 1.27 -18.76
CA GLN A 464 23.00 0.22 -19.77
C GLN A 464 21.80 0.53 -20.69
N GLN A 465 20.88 1.36 -20.20
CA GLN A 465 19.63 1.71 -20.87
C GLN A 465 19.70 3.15 -21.35
N ASP A 466 19.14 3.42 -22.53
CA ASP A 466 18.99 4.78 -23.05
C ASP A 466 17.79 5.49 -22.39
N LEU A 467 16.75 4.73 -22.04
CA LEU A 467 15.53 5.24 -21.42
C LEU A 467 14.98 4.24 -20.40
N ILE A 468 14.66 4.73 -19.20
CA ILE A 468 13.95 4.00 -18.16
C ILE A 468 12.55 4.60 -17.99
N ILE A 469 11.52 3.75 -18.02
CA ILE A 469 10.13 4.13 -17.78
C ILE A 469 9.66 3.43 -16.51
N LEU A 470 9.29 4.22 -15.51
CA LEU A 470 8.86 3.74 -14.21
C LEU A 470 7.34 3.81 -14.09
N ASP A 471 6.70 2.65 -13.97
CA ASP A 471 5.32 2.53 -13.52
C ASP A 471 5.28 2.54 -11.99
N THR A 472 4.74 3.60 -11.42
CA THR A 472 4.83 3.86 -9.98
C THR A 472 3.63 3.32 -9.21
N ALA A 473 3.79 3.15 -7.90
CA ALA A 473 2.68 2.88 -6.98
C ALA A 473 1.67 4.06 -6.95
N PRO A 474 0.49 3.92 -6.30
CA PRO A 474 -0.50 5.00 -6.18
C PRO A 474 0.07 6.31 -5.60
N THR A 475 -0.58 7.43 -5.90
CA THR A 475 -0.14 8.81 -5.57
C THR A 475 0.50 9.01 -4.19
N GLY A 476 -0.05 8.41 -3.13
CA GLY A 476 0.50 8.53 -1.77
C GLY A 476 1.90 7.91 -1.62
N HIS A 477 2.11 6.71 -2.17
CA HIS A 477 3.41 6.04 -2.16
C HIS A 477 4.39 6.76 -3.09
N LEU A 478 3.91 7.28 -4.21
CA LEU A 478 4.73 8.07 -5.12
C LEU A 478 5.26 9.36 -4.46
N LEU A 479 4.42 10.10 -3.72
CA LEU A 479 4.88 11.29 -3.00
C LEU A 479 5.94 10.92 -1.96
N ARG A 480 5.69 9.85 -1.18
CA ARG A 480 6.68 9.31 -0.24
C ARG A 480 7.99 8.96 -0.96
N PHE A 481 7.93 8.27 -2.10
CA PHE A 481 9.08 7.95 -2.95
C PHE A 481 9.87 9.19 -3.37
N LEU A 482 9.20 10.27 -3.76
CA LEU A 482 9.87 11.51 -4.13
C LEU A 482 10.46 12.25 -2.92
N GLU A 483 9.90 12.06 -1.71
CA GLU A 483 10.40 12.59 -0.43
C GLU A 483 11.51 11.71 0.20
N MET A 484 11.62 10.45 -0.22
CA MET A 484 12.61 9.49 0.30
C MET A 484 14.06 9.97 0.23
N PRO A 485 14.53 10.70 -0.79
CA PRO A 485 15.91 11.19 -0.80
C PRO A 485 16.26 12.04 0.43
N SER A 486 15.35 12.91 0.88
CA SER A 486 15.52 13.68 2.12
C SER A 486 15.49 12.79 3.36
N ALA A 487 14.48 11.92 3.48
CA ALA A 487 14.32 11.05 4.66
C ALA A 487 15.53 10.10 4.83
N LEU A 488 16.02 9.52 3.73
CA LEU A 488 17.21 8.67 3.73
C LEU A 488 18.47 9.47 4.07
N ALA A 489 18.59 10.73 3.61
CA ALA A 489 19.71 11.58 3.98
C ALA A 489 19.74 11.90 5.49
N ASP A 490 18.58 12.18 6.10
CA ASP A 490 18.44 12.43 7.54
C ASP A 490 18.75 11.17 8.37
N TRP A 491 18.23 10.01 7.95
CA TRP A 491 18.54 8.72 8.56
C TRP A 491 20.04 8.40 8.51
N LEU A 492 20.68 8.62 7.35
CA LEU A 492 22.13 8.45 7.21
C LEU A 492 22.90 9.41 8.12
N ALA A 493 22.44 10.67 8.26
CA ALA A 493 23.06 11.63 9.17
C ALA A 493 23.00 11.19 10.64
N TRP A 494 21.86 10.61 11.06
CA TRP A 494 21.72 10.01 12.39
C TRP A 494 22.70 8.84 12.61
N ILE A 495 22.82 7.92 11.64
CA ILE A 495 23.82 6.83 11.72
C ILE A 495 25.24 7.38 11.85
N PHE A 496 25.59 8.42 11.08
CA PHE A 496 26.88 9.08 11.19
C PHE A 496 27.10 9.70 12.58
N LYS A 497 26.08 10.32 13.18
CA LYS A 497 26.14 10.88 14.54
C LYS A 497 26.40 9.78 15.57
N LEU A 498 25.67 8.67 15.50
CA LEU A 498 25.87 7.51 16.36
C LEU A 498 27.30 6.97 16.23
N TRP A 499 27.76 6.75 15.00
CA TRP A 499 29.11 6.26 14.76
C TRP A 499 30.19 7.19 15.36
N MET A 500 30.03 8.51 15.23
CA MET A 500 30.93 9.49 15.84
C MET A 500 30.91 9.46 17.37
N LYS A 501 29.76 9.18 17.99
CA LYS A 501 29.62 9.09 19.46
C LYS A 501 30.21 7.78 20.01
N TYR A 502 30.08 6.68 19.27
CA TYR A 502 30.49 5.34 19.68
C TYR A 502 31.81 4.88 19.03
N GLN A 503 32.73 5.83 18.76
CA GLN A 503 34.04 5.60 18.11
C GLN A 503 34.89 4.47 18.71
N SER A 504 34.69 4.12 19.99
CA SER A 504 35.41 3.04 20.69
C SER A 504 35.01 1.62 20.24
N VAL A 505 33.92 1.44 19.49
CA VAL A 505 33.44 0.12 19.01
C VAL A 505 34.18 -0.36 17.73
N LEU A 506 35.19 0.37 17.26
CA LEU A 506 36.22 0.02 16.24
C LEU A 506 35.76 -0.46 14.84
N GLY A 507 36.39 0.13 13.81
CA GLY A 507 37.03 -0.67 12.75
C GLY A 507 36.33 -0.90 11.40
N ARG A 508 35.17 -0.30 11.12
CA ARG A 508 34.42 -0.59 9.88
C ARG A 508 34.55 0.50 8.81
N VAL A 509 35.75 0.65 8.25
CA VAL A 509 36.01 1.61 7.14
C VAL A 509 35.16 1.28 5.92
N ASP A 510 34.95 -0.01 5.65
CA ASP A 510 34.14 -0.48 4.52
C ASP A 510 32.65 -0.09 4.66
N PHE A 511 32.07 -0.28 5.86
CA PHE A 511 30.71 0.18 6.18
C PHE A 511 30.52 1.67 5.93
N MET A 512 31.46 2.49 6.41
CA MET A 512 31.43 3.94 6.20
C MET A 512 31.59 4.30 4.73
N GLY A 513 32.40 3.54 3.98
CA GLY A 513 32.49 3.64 2.53
C GLY A 513 31.15 3.39 1.85
N ARG A 514 30.44 2.31 2.23
CA ARG A 514 29.10 1.98 1.73
C ARG A 514 28.08 3.05 2.07
N LEU A 515 27.99 3.50 3.33
CA LEU A 515 27.07 4.58 3.75
C LEU A 515 27.35 5.89 3.02
N ARG A 516 28.63 6.25 2.83
CA ARG A 516 29.00 7.46 2.06
C ARG A 516 28.60 7.32 0.60
N LYS A 517 28.81 6.15 -0.02
CA LYS A 517 28.39 5.87 -1.39
C LYS A 517 26.87 5.98 -1.53
N LEU A 518 26.12 5.34 -0.64
CA LEU A 518 24.66 5.42 -0.61
C LEU A 518 24.20 6.88 -0.51
N ARG A 519 24.76 7.66 0.42
CA ARG A 519 24.46 9.10 0.54
C ARG A 519 24.73 9.87 -0.76
N GLN A 520 25.86 9.61 -1.42
CA GLN A 520 26.19 10.27 -2.68
C GLN A 520 25.20 9.92 -3.78
N GLN A 521 24.84 8.65 -3.90
CA GLN A 521 23.87 8.19 -4.88
C GLN A 521 22.52 8.88 -4.61
N VAL A 522 22.06 8.97 -3.35
CA VAL A 522 20.77 9.59 -3.00
C VAL A 522 20.71 11.06 -3.43
N VAL A 523 21.77 11.81 -3.16
CA VAL A 523 21.88 13.23 -3.57
C VAL A 523 21.90 13.35 -5.10
N GLN A 524 22.58 12.45 -5.80
CA GLN A 524 22.59 12.45 -7.27
C GLN A 524 21.22 12.11 -7.86
N ALA A 525 20.51 11.14 -7.26
CA ALA A 525 19.15 10.76 -7.65
C ALA A 525 18.21 11.96 -7.57
N GLN A 526 18.25 12.67 -6.43
CA GLN A 526 17.44 13.87 -6.21
C GLN A 526 17.69 14.93 -7.29
N LYS A 527 18.96 15.17 -7.65
CA LYS A 527 19.31 16.11 -8.72
C LYS A 527 18.79 15.65 -10.09
N LYS A 528 18.93 14.36 -10.43
CA LYS A 528 18.44 13.80 -11.69
C LYS A 528 16.91 13.88 -11.78
N LEU A 529 16.20 13.61 -10.69
CA LEU A 529 14.73 13.70 -10.62
C LEU A 529 14.22 15.13 -10.88
N GLN A 530 14.99 16.15 -10.47
CA GLN A 530 14.68 17.56 -10.67
C GLN A 530 15.16 18.13 -12.01
N ASP A 531 15.98 17.40 -12.77
CA ASP A 531 16.55 17.88 -14.02
C ASP A 531 15.54 17.76 -15.17
N PRO A 532 15.05 18.89 -15.73
CA PRO A 532 14.09 18.92 -16.82
C PRO A 532 14.68 18.58 -18.19
N ASN A 533 15.95 18.15 -18.29
CA ASN A 533 16.49 17.53 -19.49
C ASN A 533 16.65 16.01 -19.33
N HIS A 534 16.67 15.51 -18.09
CA HIS A 534 16.85 14.09 -17.79
C HIS A 534 15.54 13.37 -17.50
N THR A 535 14.67 13.99 -16.68
CA THR A 535 13.48 13.36 -16.12
C THR A 535 12.20 14.00 -16.65
N GLU A 536 11.16 13.20 -16.87
CA GLU A 536 9.80 13.68 -17.14
C GLU A 536 8.81 12.96 -16.24
N PHE A 537 7.91 13.70 -15.60
CA PHE A 537 6.77 13.15 -14.89
C PHE A 537 5.49 13.26 -15.73
N ILE A 538 4.74 12.16 -15.81
CA ILE A 538 3.46 12.09 -16.51
C ILE A 538 2.37 11.66 -15.52
N GLY A 539 1.41 12.56 -15.28
CA GLY A 539 0.24 12.25 -14.46
C GLY A 539 -0.83 11.55 -15.29
N VAL A 540 -1.45 10.51 -14.76
CA VAL A 540 -2.57 9.78 -15.40
C VAL A 540 -3.83 9.95 -14.58
N ILE A 541 -4.90 10.43 -15.21
CA ILE A 541 -6.17 10.74 -14.55
C ILE A 541 -7.38 10.31 -15.38
N GLN A 542 -8.52 10.24 -14.71
CA GLN A 542 -9.85 10.12 -15.30
C GLN A 542 -10.67 11.34 -14.89
N ALA A 543 -11.71 11.68 -15.65
CA ALA A 543 -12.59 12.80 -15.38
C ALA A 543 -13.57 12.55 -14.21
N GLU A 544 -13.02 12.27 -13.03
CA GLU A 544 -13.76 12.12 -11.77
C GLU A 544 -13.25 13.17 -10.77
N ALA A 545 -14.16 13.86 -10.08
CA ALA A 545 -13.82 15.00 -9.23
C ALA A 545 -12.76 14.66 -8.17
N ALA A 546 -12.87 13.50 -7.52
CA ALA A 546 -11.90 13.04 -6.52
C ALA A 546 -10.51 12.76 -7.13
N ILE A 547 -10.45 12.18 -8.34
CA ILE A 547 -9.19 11.90 -9.05
C ILE A 547 -8.54 13.21 -9.49
N ILE A 548 -9.32 14.16 -10.01
CA ILE A 548 -8.85 15.48 -10.43
C ILE A 548 -8.28 16.25 -9.23
N ALA A 549 -9.00 16.27 -8.10
CA ALA A 549 -8.54 16.94 -6.89
C ALA A 549 -7.26 16.33 -6.31
N GLU A 550 -7.11 15.01 -6.38
CA GLU A 550 -5.89 14.31 -5.98
C GLU A 550 -4.71 14.64 -6.91
N GLN A 551 -4.94 14.64 -8.22
CA GLN A 551 -3.92 15.00 -9.20
C GLN A 551 -3.49 16.47 -9.09
N THR A 552 -4.43 17.38 -8.81
CA THR A 552 -4.11 18.80 -8.60
C THR A 552 -3.13 18.96 -7.44
N ARG A 553 -3.42 18.29 -6.30
CA ARG A 553 -2.51 18.25 -5.15
C ARG A 553 -1.15 17.63 -5.50
N LEU A 554 -1.12 16.55 -6.27
CA LEU A 554 0.11 15.92 -6.73
C LEU A 554 0.94 16.88 -7.60
N THR A 555 0.31 17.55 -8.57
CA THR A 555 0.98 18.54 -9.43
C THR A 555 1.55 19.71 -8.63
N ASP A 556 0.83 20.20 -7.61
CA ASP A 556 1.34 21.24 -6.70
C ASP A 556 2.55 20.75 -5.89
N SER A 557 2.51 19.52 -5.39
CA SER A 557 3.64 18.92 -4.67
C SER A 557 4.86 18.73 -5.56
N LEU A 558 4.69 18.21 -6.78
CA LEU A 558 5.77 18.06 -7.77
C LEU A 558 6.41 19.41 -8.09
N ALA A 559 5.62 20.46 -8.25
CA ALA A 559 6.11 21.82 -8.47
C ALA A 559 6.94 22.34 -7.29
N LYS A 560 6.51 22.09 -6.04
CA LYS A 560 7.28 22.44 -4.83
C LYS A 560 8.62 21.68 -4.76
N MET A 561 8.63 20.44 -5.23
CA MET A 561 9.82 19.57 -5.24
C MET A 561 10.74 19.83 -6.43
N GLY A 562 10.32 20.64 -7.41
CA GLY A 562 11.07 20.93 -8.62
C GLY A 562 11.07 19.78 -9.64
N VAL A 563 10.15 18.81 -9.52
CA VAL A 563 10.06 17.69 -10.46
C VAL A 563 9.30 18.16 -11.72
N PRO A 564 9.87 18.00 -12.93
CA PRO A 564 9.25 18.48 -14.16
C PRO A 564 8.03 17.64 -14.55
N GLN A 565 6.90 18.32 -14.78
CA GLN A 565 5.67 17.71 -15.30
C GLN A 565 5.11 18.57 -16.44
N ARG A 566 5.31 18.13 -17.69
CA ARG A 566 4.74 18.76 -18.89
C ARG A 566 3.44 18.11 -19.34
N TYR A 567 3.19 16.86 -18.97
CA TYR A 567 2.07 16.10 -19.51
C TYR A 567 1.14 15.56 -18.43
N ILE A 568 -0.15 15.53 -18.78
CA ILE A 568 -1.19 14.79 -18.08
C ILE A 568 -1.96 13.97 -19.10
N VAL A 569 -2.08 12.66 -18.88
CA VAL A 569 -2.91 11.77 -19.68
C VAL A 569 -4.29 11.68 -19.04
N HIS A 570 -5.29 12.21 -19.74
CA HIS A 570 -6.68 11.92 -19.46
C HIS A 570 -7.03 10.57 -20.11
N ASN A 571 -6.95 9.52 -19.31
CA ASN A 571 -7.30 8.16 -19.70
C ASN A 571 -8.82 7.92 -19.64
N ARG A 572 -9.31 6.98 -20.46
CA ARG A 572 -10.74 6.67 -20.63
C ARG A 572 -11.56 7.91 -21.01
N TYR A 573 -11.00 8.75 -21.88
CA TYR A 573 -11.62 9.99 -22.35
C TYR A 573 -12.92 9.73 -23.13
N HIS A 574 -13.93 10.57 -22.87
CA HIS A 574 -15.17 10.67 -23.64
C HIS A 574 -15.53 12.15 -23.86
N SER A 575 -16.15 12.48 -25.00
CA SER A 575 -16.46 13.87 -25.40
C SER A 575 -17.41 14.65 -24.47
N GLY A 576 -18.05 13.98 -23.51
CA GLY A 576 -18.92 14.60 -22.51
C GLY A 576 -18.26 14.90 -21.15
N PHE A 577 -17.02 14.44 -20.93
CA PHE A 577 -16.34 14.53 -19.64
C PHE A 577 -14.99 15.25 -19.79
N GLU A 578 -15.03 16.53 -20.14
CA GLU A 578 -13.80 17.33 -20.25
C GLU A 578 -13.27 17.71 -18.87
N ILE A 579 -11.95 17.77 -18.77
CA ILE A 579 -11.26 18.28 -17.57
C ILE A 579 -11.07 19.77 -17.75
N ASP A 580 -11.39 20.54 -16.71
CA ASP A 580 -11.17 21.98 -16.73
C ASP A 580 -9.68 22.28 -16.94
N LYS A 581 -9.35 22.89 -18.08
CA LYS A 581 -8.00 23.27 -18.46
C LYS A 581 -7.39 24.30 -17.50
N SER A 582 -8.23 25.04 -16.78
CA SER A 582 -7.76 26.02 -15.79
C SER A 582 -7.00 25.38 -14.62
N LEU A 583 -7.25 24.08 -14.35
CA LEU A 583 -6.58 23.34 -13.28
C LEU A 583 -5.14 22.94 -13.64
N PHE A 584 -4.83 22.84 -14.93
CA PHE A 584 -3.56 22.30 -15.43
C PHE A 584 -2.94 23.19 -16.53
N ILE A 585 -2.90 24.51 -16.28
CA ILE A 585 -2.48 25.53 -17.27
C ILE A 585 -1.06 25.30 -17.80
N LYS A 586 -0.16 24.72 -16.98
CA LYS A 586 1.23 24.47 -17.34
C LYS A 586 1.45 23.13 -18.03
N GLN A 587 0.42 22.29 -18.12
CA GLN A 587 0.51 20.93 -18.64
C GLN A 587 -0.30 20.77 -19.93
N ASN A 588 0.22 19.94 -20.82
CA ASN A 588 -0.51 19.47 -21.99
C ASN A 588 -1.35 18.25 -21.60
N ILE A 589 -2.67 18.37 -21.76
CA ILE A 589 -3.61 17.26 -21.51
C ILE A 589 -3.72 16.42 -22.79
N ILE A 590 -3.16 15.21 -22.76
CA ILE A 590 -3.26 14.21 -23.81
C ILE A 590 -4.46 13.32 -23.52
N ARG A 591 -5.31 13.11 -24.52
CA ARG A 591 -6.56 12.36 -24.38
C ARG A 591 -6.36 10.94 -24.89
N LEU A 592 -6.49 9.96 -24.00
CA LEU A 592 -6.51 8.54 -24.35
C LEU A 592 -7.95 8.04 -24.23
N PRO A 593 -8.64 7.77 -25.36
CA PRO A 593 -10.00 7.22 -25.34
C PRO A 593 -10.07 5.86 -24.62
N THR A 594 -11.28 5.47 -24.24
CA THR A 594 -11.51 4.11 -23.71
C THR A 594 -11.08 3.06 -24.73
N LEU A 595 -10.15 2.21 -24.33
CA LEU A 595 -9.68 1.10 -25.14
C LEU A 595 -10.68 -0.06 -25.06
N PRO A 596 -10.84 -0.84 -26.14
CA PRO A 596 -11.66 -2.06 -26.11
C PRO A 596 -11.19 -3.03 -25.02
N ARG A 597 -12.14 -3.72 -24.40
CA ARG A 597 -11.92 -4.61 -23.26
C ARG A 597 -11.71 -6.05 -23.70
N SER A 598 -12.52 -6.51 -24.66
CA SER A 598 -12.51 -7.89 -25.14
C SER A 598 -11.46 -8.16 -26.25
N VAL A 599 -10.27 -7.58 -26.11
CA VAL A 599 -9.09 -7.84 -26.96
C VAL A 599 -7.92 -8.35 -26.13
N GLU A 600 -6.95 -8.98 -26.80
CA GLU A 600 -5.68 -9.35 -26.21
C GLU A 600 -4.99 -8.14 -25.55
N PRO A 601 -4.38 -8.30 -24.36
CA PRO A 601 -3.73 -7.20 -23.64
C PRO A 601 -2.73 -6.42 -24.51
N LEU A 602 -1.89 -7.13 -25.26
CA LEU A 602 -0.86 -6.52 -26.10
C LEU A 602 -1.45 -5.64 -27.21
N ASP A 603 -2.59 -6.01 -27.78
CA ASP A 603 -3.25 -5.20 -28.82
C ASP A 603 -3.86 -3.92 -28.25
N ARG A 604 -4.28 -3.93 -26.97
CA ARG A 604 -4.63 -2.68 -26.26
C ARG A 604 -3.41 -1.77 -26.10
N ILE A 605 -2.25 -2.34 -25.74
CA ILE A 605 -1.01 -1.56 -25.58
C ILE A 605 -0.57 -0.95 -26.91
N LYS A 606 -0.57 -1.72 -28.01
CA LYS A 606 -0.30 -1.22 -29.36
C LYS A 606 -1.25 -0.10 -29.76
N THR A 607 -2.53 -0.27 -29.47
CA THR A 607 -3.54 0.75 -29.75
C THR A 607 -3.26 2.01 -28.93
N ALA A 608 -3.06 1.88 -27.62
CA ALA A 608 -2.74 3.01 -26.74
C ALA A 608 -1.50 3.77 -27.20
N ALA A 609 -0.43 3.05 -27.60
CA ALA A 609 0.80 3.62 -28.16
C ALA A 609 0.49 4.53 -29.36
N SER A 610 -0.28 4.04 -30.34
CA SER A 610 -0.65 4.79 -31.54
C SER A 610 -1.55 6.01 -31.27
N LEU A 611 -2.30 6.02 -30.17
CA LEU A 611 -3.16 7.13 -29.78
C LEU A 611 -2.40 8.20 -29.00
N LEU A 612 -1.38 7.80 -28.25
CA LEU A 612 -0.60 8.67 -27.37
C LEU A 612 0.51 9.45 -28.09
N PHE A 613 1.11 8.88 -29.14
CA PHE A 613 2.15 9.54 -29.96
C PHE A 613 1.65 9.86 -31.34
#